data_AF-A0A3B0CJG3-F1
#
_entry.id   AF-A0A3B0CJG3-F1
#
_cell.length_a   1.000
_cell.length_b   1.000
_cell.length_c   1.000
_cell.angle_alpha   90.00
_cell.angle_beta   90.00
_cell.angle_gamma   90.00
#
_symmetry.space_group_name_H-M   'P 1'
#
loop_
_entity.id
_entity.type
_entity.pdbx_description
1 polymer ?
#
loop_
_entity_poly.entity_id
_entity_poly.type
_entity_poly.pdbx_seq_one_letter_code
_entity_poly.pdbx_strand_id
1 'polypeptide(L)' 'RKHRIVQRKTDWWLFKERHLVECLFNKLKHNRRLATRYDKLSCTFVAFLKLASSMVWLA' A
#
# COMPACT_ATOMS: atom_id res chain seq x y z
N ARG A 1 5.66 -10.33 18.88
CA ARG A 1 4.87 -9.58 19.90
C ARG A 1 4.33 -10.47 21.05
N LYS A 2 4.69 -11.76 21.13
CA LYS A 2 4.17 -12.69 22.14
C LYS A 2 4.63 -12.37 23.58
N HIS A 3 5.83 -11.80 23.75
CA HIS A 3 6.45 -11.48 25.05
C HIS A 3 6.12 -10.06 25.58
N ARG A 4 5.04 -9.43 25.13
CA ARG A 4 4.67 -8.09 25.60
C ARG A 4 4.06 -8.19 27.00
N ILE A 5 4.54 -7.35 27.93
CA ILE A 5 4.06 -7.28 29.33
C ILE A 5 2.55 -6.98 29.37
N VAL A 6 2.06 -6.09 28.50
CA VAL A 6 0.63 -5.81 28.34
C VAL A 6 0.20 -6.13 26.93
N GLN A 7 -0.58 -7.18 26.73
CA GLN A 7 -1.11 -7.54 25.41
C GLN A 7 -2.14 -6.51 24.95
N ARG A 8 -2.03 -6.04 23.70
CA ARG A 8 -3.05 -5.19 23.09
C ARG A 8 -4.08 -6.08 22.43
N LYS A 9 -5.36 -5.90 22.76
CA LYS A 9 -6.45 -6.52 22.00
C LYS A 9 -6.30 -6.09 20.53
N THR A 10 -6.16 -7.06 19.65
CA THR A 10 -5.98 -6.84 18.22
C THR A 10 -7.04 -7.64 17.49
N ASP A 11 -7.89 -6.97 16.73
CA ASP A 11 -8.87 -7.62 15.87
C ASP A 11 -8.15 -8.22 14.66
N TRP A 12 -7.96 -9.53 14.70
CA TRP A 12 -7.19 -10.27 13.69
C TRP A 12 -7.82 -10.18 12.29
N TRP A 13 -9.14 -10.03 12.22
CA TRP A 13 -9.85 -9.82 10.96
C TRP A 13 -9.44 -8.50 10.32
N LEU A 14 -9.55 -7.40 11.08
CA LEU A 14 -9.19 -6.07 10.62
C LEU A 14 -7.68 -5.94 10.32
N PHE A 15 -6.84 -6.66 11.08
CA PHE A 15 -5.40 -6.76 10.78
C PHE A 15 -5.15 -7.39 9.40
N LYS A 16 -5.89 -8.45 9.05
CA LYS A 16 -5.77 -9.12 7.75
C LYS A 16 -6.19 -8.20 6.60
N GLU A 17 -7.27 -7.44 6.76
CA GLU A 17 -7.71 -6.47 5.75
C GLU A 17 -6.66 -5.37 5.52
N ARG A 18 -6.09 -4.82 6.61
CA ARG A 18 -5.00 -3.84 6.51
C ARG A 18 -3.77 -4.40 5.81
N HIS A 19 -3.43 -5.66 6.07
CA HIS A 19 -2.29 -6.30 5.45
C HIS A 19 -2.43 -6.36 3.91
N LEU A 20 -3.63 -6.61 3.38
CA LEU A 20 -3.87 -6.59 1.93
C LEU A 20 -3.60 -5.20 1.34
N VAL A 21 -4.04 -4.15 2.03
CA VAL A 21 -3.78 -2.76 1.63
C VAL A 21 -2.29 -2.44 1.66
N GLU A 22 -1.57 -2.86 2.71
CA GLU A 22 -0.11 -2.68 2.80
C GLU A 22 0.64 -3.40 1.68
N CYS A 23 0.23 -4.63 1.33
CA CYS A 23 0.78 -5.40 0.23
C CYS A 23 0.57 -4.71 -1.12
N LEU A 24 -0.61 -4.13 -1.36
CA LEU A 24 -0.89 -3.32 -2.55
C LEU A 24 0.05 -2.11 -2.62
N PHE A 25 0.19 -1.34 -1.53
CA PHE A 25 1.12 -0.21 -1.51
C PHE A 25 2.58 -0.62 -1.68
N ASN A 26 2.97 -1.80 -1.18
CA ASN A 26 4.32 -2.33 -1.41
C ASN A 26 4.57 -2.61 -2.90
N LYS A 27 3.60 -3.23 -3.59
CA LYS A 27 3.66 -3.44 -5.05
C LYS A 27 3.69 -2.12 -5.81
N LEU A 28 2.87 -1.14 -5.42
CA LEU A 28 2.85 0.18 -6.06
C LEU A 28 4.18 0.92 -5.87
N LYS A 29 4.82 0.81 -4.70
CA LYS A 29 6.13 1.42 -4.41
C LYS A 29 7.29 0.80 -5.18
N HIS A 30 7.12 -0.38 -5.79
CA HIS A 30 8.12 -0.92 -6.73
C HIS A 30 8.33 0.04 -7.92
N ASN A 31 7.30 0.78 -8.29
CA ASN A 31 7.41 1.88 -9.26
C ASN A 31 8.09 3.08 -8.60
N ARG A 32 9.39 3.26 -8.87
CA ARG A 32 10.21 4.37 -8.34
C ARG A 32 9.53 5.74 -8.50
N ARG A 33 8.84 5.96 -9.62
CA ARG A 33 8.10 7.19 -9.91
C ARG A 33 6.97 7.47 -8.91
N LEU A 34 6.23 6.44 -8.51
CA LEU A 34 5.17 6.56 -7.50
C LEU A 34 5.74 6.69 -6.08
N ALA A 35 6.79 5.93 -5.77
CA ALA A 35 7.41 5.93 -4.44
C ALA A 35 8.03 7.27 -4.06
N THR A 36 8.62 7.96 -5.02
CA THR A 36 9.34 9.23 -4.81
C THR A 36 8.45 10.46 -4.98
N ARG A 37 7.23 10.30 -5.52
CA ARG A 37 6.27 11.39 -5.79
C ARG A 37 6.92 12.58 -6.53
N TYR A 38 7.74 12.31 -7.55
CA TYR A 38 8.40 13.37 -8.34
C TYR A 38 7.44 14.16 -9.24
N ASP A 39 6.24 13.64 -9.50
CA ASP A 39 5.24 14.35 -10.31
C ASP A 39 4.75 15.61 -9.59
N LYS A 40 5.08 16.78 -10.16
CA LYS A 40 4.67 18.10 -9.64
C LYS A 40 3.17 18.33 -9.77
N LEU A 41 2.53 17.72 -10.78
CA LEU A 41 1.11 17.87 -11.03
C LEU A 41 0.33 16.72 -10.39
N SER A 42 -0.71 17.06 -9.64
CA SER A 42 -1.59 16.07 -9.01
C SER A 42 -2.29 15.18 -10.05
N CYS A 43 -2.67 15.75 -11.19
CA CYS A 43 -3.34 15.03 -12.28
C CYS A 43 -2.46 13.90 -12.86
N THR A 44 -1.18 14.18 -13.11
CA THR A 44 -0.25 13.17 -13.66
C THR A 44 0.05 12.10 -12.62
N PHE A 45 0.26 12.46 -11.36
CA PHE A 45 0.43 11.50 -10.28
C PHE A 45 -0.75 10.53 -10.16
N VAL A 46 -1.99 11.05 -10.19
CA VAL A 46 -3.20 10.21 -10.12
C VAL A 46 -3.35 9.33 -11.36
N ALA A 47 -3.02 9.82 -12.55
CA ALA A 47 -3.04 9.01 -13.77
C ALA A 47 -2.07 7.83 -13.68
N PHE A 48 -0.83 8.07 -13.23
CA PHE A 48 0.16 7.00 -13.03
C PHE A 48 -0.25 6.03 -11.92
N LEU A 49 -0.87 6.52 -10.85
CA LEU A 49 -1.38 5.67 -9.78
C LEU A 49 -2.47 4.72 -10.30
N LYS A 50 -3.41 5.23 -11.12
CA LYS A 50 -4.46 4.42 -11.76
C LYS A 50 -3.85 3.37 -12.69
N LEU A 51 -2.90 3.75 -13.53
CA LEU A 51 -2.21 2.82 -14.43
C LEU A 51 -1.48 1.71 -13.66
N ALA A 52 -0.70 2.06 -12.64
CA ALA A 52 -0.01 1.08 -11.82
C ALA A 52 -0.99 0.16 -11.06
N SER A 53 -2.12 0.70 -10.59
CA SER A 53 -3.18 -0.11 -9.97
C SER A 53 -3.78 -1.10 -10.96
N SER A 54 -4.06 -0.70 -12.21
CA SER A 54 -4.55 -1.59 -13.25
C SER A 54 -3.54 -2.67 -13.61
N MET A 55 -2.24 -2.35 -13.64
CA MET A 55 -1.18 -3.33 -13.89
C MET A 55 -1.09 -4.36 -12.76
N VAL A 56 -1.20 -3.94 -11.49
CA VAL A 56 -1.23 -4.87 -10.35
C VAL A 56 -2.49 -5.74 -10.36
N TRP A 57 -3.60 -5.26 -10.92
CA TRP A 57 -4.85 -6.02 -11.05
C TRP A 57 -4.80 -7.07 -12.17
N LEU A 58 -4.12 -6.76 -13.28
CA LEU A 58 -3.99 -7.66 -14.44
C LEU A 58 -2.84 -8.68 -14.30
N ALA A 59 -1.93 -8.48 -13.35
CA ALA A 59 -0.79 -9.34 -13.08
C ALA A 59 -1.15 -10.51 -12.16
#